data_AF-A0A820QVR9-F1
#
_entry.id   AF-A0A820QVR9-F1
#
_cell.length_a   1.000
_cell.length_b   1.000
_cell.length_c   1.000
_cell.angle_alpha   90.00
_cell.angle_beta   90.00
_cell.angle_gamma   90.00
#
_symmetry.space_group_name_H-M   'P 1'
#
loop_
_entity.id
_entity.type
_entity.pdbx_description
1 polymer ?
#
loop_
_entity_poly.entity_id
_entity_poly.type
_entity_poly.pdbx_seq_one_letter_code
_entity_poly.pdbx_strand_id
1 'polypeptide(L)'
;EDEDYSSSILKAFHQQWVKFVQSSKELDSYVYVGDYGTYSGDGYVYEFRGRLSDIKSNLSKLHQLQWIDANTRAVIIQLTLYNPNVALFTSVTFLLEFLSASGIYPSARFEPLNFYGT
;
A
#
# COMPACT_ATOMS: atom_id res chain seq x y z
N GLU A 1 11.86 -20.32 -11.05
CA GLU A 1 11.36 -19.45 -12.14
C GLU A 1 11.22 -18.08 -11.52
N ASP A 2 12.30 -17.31 -11.59
CA ASP A 2 12.40 -16.02 -10.93
C ASP A 2 11.54 -15.03 -11.70
N GLU A 3 10.41 -14.64 -11.09
CA GLU A 3 9.56 -13.57 -11.61
C GLU A 3 10.42 -12.32 -11.79
N ASP A 4 10.42 -11.80 -13.02
CA ASP A 4 11.28 -10.71 -13.50
C ASP A 4 10.83 -9.39 -12.85
N TYR A 5 11.17 -9.21 -11.57
CA TYR A 5 10.86 -8.01 -10.81
C TYR A 5 11.52 -6.79 -11.47
N SER A 6 10.74 -5.73 -11.67
CA SER A 6 11.24 -4.50 -12.28
C SER A 6 12.44 -3.94 -11.52
N SER A 7 13.52 -3.67 -12.25
CA SER A 7 14.75 -3.09 -11.70
C SER A 7 14.53 -1.74 -11.00
N SER A 8 13.50 -0.99 -11.41
CA SER A 8 13.11 0.28 -10.79
C SER A 8 12.52 0.07 -9.39
N ILE A 9 11.60 -0.88 -9.24
CA ILE A 9 10.99 -1.26 -7.98
C ILE A 9 12.05 -1.82 -7.02
N LEU A 10 12.89 -2.74 -7.49
CA LEU A 10 14.00 -3.24 -6.67
C LEU A 10 14.91 -2.10 -6.20
N LYS A 11 15.26 -1.15 -7.07
CA LYS A 11 16.07 0.02 -6.68
C LYS A 11 15.37 0.94 -5.67
N ALA A 12 14.05 1.09 -5.77
CA ALA A 12 13.25 1.89 -4.84
C ALA A 12 13.19 1.26 -3.43
N PHE A 13 13.01 -0.05 -3.37
CA PHE A 13 12.69 -0.77 -2.14
C PHE A 13 13.87 -1.55 -1.52
N HIS A 14 15.00 -1.70 -2.22
CA HIS A 14 16.24 -2.28 -1.69
C HIS A 14 17.07 -1.29 -0.82
N GLN A 15 16.51 -0.13 -0.47
CA GLN A 15 17.20 0.83 0.38
C GLN A 15 16.85 0.64 1.86
N GLN A 16 17.82 0.92 2.73
CA GLN A 16 17.91 0.63 4.19
C GLN A 16 16.78 1.15 5.12
N TRP A 17 15.74 1.76 4.58
CA TRP A 17 14.68 2.52 5.25
C TRP A 17 13.28 2.08 4.78
N VAL A 18 13.22 1.12 3.84
CA VAL A 18 11.99 0.48 3.37
C VAL A 18 12.09 -1.02 3.62
N LYS A 19 11.06 -1.64 4.18
CA LYS A 19 11.05 -3.09 4.42
C LYS A 19 10.70 -3.80 3.11
N PHE A 20 11.67 -4.50 2.55
CA PHE A 20 11.42 -5.50 1.52
C PHE A 20 10.85 -6.74 2.20
N VAL A 21 9.61 -7.12 1.89
CA VAL A 21 8.94 -8.23 2.56
C VAL A 21 8.36 -9.18 1.52
N GLN A 22 8.91 -10.39 1.47
CA GLN A 22 8.64 -11.36 0.41
C GLN A 22 7.47 -12.32 0.72
N SER A 23 6.79 -12.17 1.86
CA SER A 23 5.79 -13.16 2.30
C SER A 23 4.67 -12.56 3.14
N SER A 24 3.43 -12.85 2.74
CA SER A 24 2.18 -12.54 3.47
C SER A 24 2.19 -12.95 4.95
N LYS A 25 2.99 -13.96 5.33
CA LYS A 25 3.15 -14.38 6.73
C LYS A 25 3.90 -13.38 7.60
N GLU A 26 4.77 -12.56 7.01
CA GLU A 26 5.54 -11.55 7.74
C GLU A 26 4.76 -10.23 7.90
N LEU A 27 3.74 -10.01 7.06
CA LEU A 27 2.86 -8.84 7.09
C LEU A 27 1.50 -9.10 7.76
N ASP A 28 1.17 -10.35 8.09
CA ASP A 28 -0.20 -10.77 8.44
C ASP A 28 -1.23 -10.25 7.42
N SER A 29 -0.78 -10.15 6.16
CA SER A 29 -1.54 -9.50 5.10
C SER A 29 -2.48 -10.50 4.44
N TYR A 30 -3.74 -10.11 4.40
CA TYR A 30 -4.81 -10.85 3.76
C TYR A 30 -4.90 -10.47 2.28
N VAL A 31 -5.44 -11.40 1.49
CA VAL A 31 -5.78 -11.15 0.08
C VAL A 31 -6.76 -9.99 0.00
N TYR A 32 -6.45 -8.99 -0.84
CA TYR A 32 -7.34 -7.88 -1.11
C TYR A 32 -8.04 -8.08 -2.45
N VAL A 33 -9.38 -8.08 -2.43
CA VAL A 33 -10.20 -8.21 -3.64
C VAL A 33 -10.62 -6.80 -4.09
N GLY A 34 -10.11 -6.40 -5.25
CA GLY A 34 -10.49 -5.17 -5.95
C GLY A 34 -11.64 -5.37 -6.93
N ASP A 35 -11.92 -4.34 -7.72
CA ASP A 35 -13.00 -4.39 -8.72
C ASP A 35 -12.55 -5.14 -9.98
N TYR A 36 -11.24 -5.08 -10.30
CA TYR A 36 -10.68 -5.66 -11.52
C TYR A 36 -9.69 -6.80 -11.27
N GLY A 37 -9.25 -7.01 -10.03
CA GLY A 37 -8.32 -8.08 -9.69
C GLY A 37 -8.32 -8.48 -8.22
N THR A 38 -7.66 -9.59 -7.95
CA THR A 38 -7.39 -10.07 -6.61
C THR A 38 -5.89 -9.98 -6.36
N TYR A 39 -5.50 -9.30 -5.28
CA TYR A 39 -4.12 -9.01 -4.94
C TYR A 39 -3.72 -9.79 -3.70
N SER A 40 -2.63 -10.56 -3.79
CA SER A 40 -2.09 -11.25 -2.61
C SER A 40 -1.54 -10.23 -1.61
N GLY A 41 -1.33 -10.70 -0.38
CA GLY A 41 -0.70 -9.88 0.66
C GLY A 41 0.80 -9.63 0.45
N ASP A 42 1.39 -10.14 -0.64
CA ASP A 42 2.81 -10.00 -0.95
C ASP A 42 3.07 -8.69 -1.70
N GLY A 43 4.29 -8.16 -1.60
CA GLY A 43 4.68 -6.99 -2.37
C GLY A 43 5.62 -6.06 -1.62
N TYR A 44 5.61 -4.79 -2.02
CA TYR A 44 6.52 -3.78 -1.52
C TYR A 44 5.79 -2.81 -0.59
N VAL A 45 6.30 -2.65 0.63
CA VAL A 45 5.61 -1.88 1.67
C VAL A 45 6.47 -0.71 2.14
N TYR A 46 5.90 0.49 2.03
CA TYR A 46 6.43 1.70 2.66
C TYR A 46 5.55 2.10 3.84
N GLU A 47 6.09 2.02 5.06
CA GLU A 47 5.36 2.42 6.27
C GLU A 47 5.52 3.92 6.53
N PHE A 48 4.40 4.64 6.69
CA PHE A 48 4.39 6.05 7.08
C PHE A 48 4.78 6.22 8.56
N ARG A 49 6.08 6.24 8.85
CA ARG A 49 6.62 6.42 10.22
C ARG A 49 7.48 7.68 10.33
N GLY A 50 7.39 8.35 11.48
CA GLY A 50 8.26 9.48 11.83
C GLY A 50 7.64 10.85 11.51
N ARG A 51 8.50 11.85 11.26
CA ARG A 51 8.07 13.23 11.03
C ARG A 51 7.53 13.40 9.61
N LEU A 52 6.59 14.33 9.45
CA LEU A 52 6.02 14.64 8.14
C LEU A 52 7.08 15.10 7.13
N SER A 53 8.12 15.82 7.58
CA SER A 53 9.26 16.22 6.73
C SER A 53 9.96 15.03 6.12
N ASP A 54 10.20 14.00 6.95
CA ASP A 54 10.94 12.81 6.58
C ASP A 54 10.07 12.01 5.61
N ILE A 55 8.81 11.75 5.94
CA ILE A 55 7.85 11.08 5.06
C ILE A 55 7.76 11.77 3.68
N LYS A 56 7.67 13.10 3.63
CA LYS A 56 7.64 13.85 2.35
C LYS A 56 8.92 13.68 1.55
N SER A 57 10.07 13.78 2.20
CA SER A 57 11.39 13.54 1.57
C SER A 57 11.46 12.11 1.02
N ASN A 58 10.97 11.16 1.80
CA ASN A 58 10.98 9.75 1.47
C ASN A 58 10.12 9.44 0.24
N LEU A 59 8.88 9.94 0.23
CA LEU A 59 7.98 9.81 -0.92
C LEU A 59 8.53 10.49 -2.18
N SER A 60 9.19 11.65 -2.03
CA SER A 60 9.82 12.34 -3.16
C SER A 60 10.93 11.49 -3.78
N LYS A 61 11.72 10.82 -2.95
CA LYS A 61 12.77 9.91 -3.40
C LYS A 61 12.21 8.62 -4.01
N LEU A 62 11.14 8.05 -3.45
CA LEU A 62 10.44 6.92 -4.07
C LEU A 62 9.93 7.30 -5.47
N HIS A 63 9.32 8.49 -5.61
CA HIS A 63 8.87 9.01 -6.90
C HIS A 63 10.03 9.14 -7.91
N GLN A 64 11.18 9.69 -7.49
CA GLN A 64 12.39 9.77 -8.33
C GLN A 64 12.93 8.40 -8.75
N LEU A 65 12.70 7.36 -7.93
CA LEU A 65 13.10 5.99 -8.22
C LEU A 65 12.08 5.20 -9.04
N GLN A 66 10.98 5.84 -9.46
CA GLN A 66 9.91 5.23 -10.25
C GLN A 66 9.33 3.98 -9.58
N TRP A 67 9.03 4.09 -8.28
CA TRP A 67 8.46 2.99 -7.50
C TRP A 67 7.10 2.48 -8.02
N ILE A 68 6.41 3.29 -8.84
CA ILE A 68 5.28 2.90 -9.67
C ILE A 68 5.74 2.91 -11.12
N ASP A 69 5.56 1.80 -11.81
CA ASP A 69 5.98 1.58 -13.19
C ASP A 69 4.93 0.79 -14.01
N ALA A 70 5.27 0.41 -15.25
CA ALA A 70 4.37 -0.33 -16.14
C ALA A 70 4.01 -1.75 -15.66
N ASN A 71 4.79 -2.31 -14.73
CA ASN A 71 4.58 -3.62 -14.14
C ASN A 71 3.76 -3.55 -12.84
N THR A 72 3.55 -2.35 -12.30
CA THR A 72 2.68 -2.14 -11.14
C THR A 72 1.24 -2.47 -11.52
N ARG A 73 0.58 -3.32 -10.72
CA ARG A 73 -0.82 -3.77 -10.95
C ARG A 73 -1.79 -3.19 -9.94
N ALA A 74 -1.35 -2.97 -8.71
CA ALA A 74 -2.11 -2.26 -7.70
C ALA A 74 -1.20 -1.48 -6.75
N VAL A 75 -1.73 -0.37 -6.25
CA VAL A 75 -1.20 0.33 -5.09
C VAL A 75 -2.31 0.38 -4.04
N ILE A 76 -2.02 -0.17 -2.86
CA ILE A 76 -2.94 -0.21 -1.73
C ILE A 76 -2.40 0.71 -0.63
N ILE A 77 -3.24 1.63 -0.15
CA ILE A 77 -2.92 2.52 0.96
C ILE A 77 -3.91 2.24 2.08
N GLN A 78 -3.40 1.79 3.22
CA GLN A 78 -4.21 1.48 4.40
C GLN A 78 -3.84 2.40 5.56
N LEU A 79 -4.85 2.97 6.21
CA LEU A 79 -4.68 3.79 7.41
C LEU A 79 -5.91 3.65 8.31
N THR A 80 -5.69 3.85 9.61
CA THR A 80 -6.77 3.86 10.61
C THR A 80 -6.89 5.26 11.17
N LEU A 81 -8.09 5.83 11.10
CA LEU A 81 -8.44 7.11 11.70
C LEU A 81 -9.14 6.88 13.04
N TYR A 82 -8.87 7.72 14.03
CA TYR A 82 -9.59 7.72 15.30
C TYR A 82 -10.26 9.08 15.52
N ASN A 83 -11.57 9.07 15.72
CA ASN A 83 -12.33 10.25 16.10
C ASN A 83 -12.66 10.20 17.61
N PRO A 84 -11.97 11.00 18.44
CA PRO A 84 -12.18 10.98 19.90
C PRO A 84 -13.55 11.51 20.32
N ASN A 85 -14.20 12.36 19.50
CA ASN A 85 -15.49 12.95 19.86
C ASN A 85 -16.62 11.92 19.93
N VAL A 86 -16.50 10.83 19.16
CA VAL A 86 -17.49 9.74 19.09
C VAL A 86 -16.88 8.38 19.43
N ALA A 87 -15.64 8.37 19.96
CA ALA A 87 -14.88 7.17 20.30
C ALA A 87 -14.87 6.09 19.19
N LEU A 88 -14.74 6.52 17.94
CA LEU A 88 -14.88 5.66 16.76
C LEU A 88 -13.56 5.54 16.00
N PHE A 89 -13.16 4.31 15.73
CA PHE A 89 -12.10 4.03 14.77
C PHE A 89 -12.70 3.82 13.39
N THR A 90 -11.97 4.19 12.35
CA THR A 90 -12.37 3.94 10.95
C THR A 90 -11.16 3.43 10.19
N SER A 91 -11.28 2.21 9.68
CA SER A 91 -10.32 1.67 8.72
C SER A 91 -10.59 2.29 7.36
N VAL A 92 -9.56 2.84 6.73
CA VAL A 92 -9.62 3.46 5.41
C VAL A 92 -8.65 2.75 4.49
N THR A 93 -9.17 2.20 3.40
CA THR A 93 -8.36 1.58 2.35
C THR A 93 -8.59 2.31 1.04
N PHE A 94 -7.53 2.79 0.42
CA PHE A 94 -7.51 3.22 -0.97
C PHE A 94 -6.85 2.15 -1.81
N LEU A 95 -7.47 1.79 -2.93
CA LEU A 95 -6.91 0.89 -3.93
C LEU A 95 -6.81 1.64 -5.25
N LEU A 96 -5.65 1.59 -5.90
CA LEU A 96 -5.45 2.07 -7.26
C LEU A 96 -5.09 0.88 -8.13
N GLU A 97 -5.98 0.46 -9.03
CA GLU A 97 -5.75 -0.65 -9.95
C GLU A 97 -5.19 -0.12 -11.27
N PHE A 98 -4.08 -0.70 -11.73
CA PHE A 98 -3.37 -0.34 -12.95
C PHE A 98 -3.65 -1.42 -13.99
N LEU A 99 -4.56 -1.13 -14.92
CA LEU A 99 -4.90 -2.03 -16.01
C LEU A 99 -3.95 -1.76 -17.18
N SER A 100 -3.26 -2.81 -17.65
CA SER A 100 -2.17 -2.75 -18.64
C SER A 100 -2.50 -2.00 -19.94
N ALA A 101 -3.78 -1.86 -20.28
CA ALA A 101 -4.25 -1.13 -21.45
C ALA A 101 -5.10 0.13 -21.13
N SER A 102 -5.56 0.30 -19.88
CA SER A 102 -6.77 1.09 -19.61
C SER A 102 -6.64 2.18 -18.54
N GLY A 103 -5.42 2.57 -18.17
CA GLY A 103 -5.20 3.64 -17.19
C GLY A 103 -5.33 3.17 -15.74
N ILE A 104 -5.65 4.12 -14.85
CA ILE A 104 -5.65 3.93 -13.39
C ILE A 104 -7.09 4.03 -12.86
N TYR A 105 -7.50 3.03 -12.08
CA TYR A 105 -8.85 2.93 -11.50
C TYR A 105 -8.78 3.04 -9.98
N PRO A 106 -9.12 4.20 -9.39
CA PRO A 106 -9.11 4.38 -7.95
C PRO A 106 -10.44 3.93 -7.33
N SER A 107 -10.37 3.20 -6.23
CA SER A 107 -11.48 2.88 -5.34
C SER A 107 -11.11 3.15 -3.88
N ALA A 108 -12.12 3.41 -3.05
CA ALA A 108 -11.93 3.71 -1.63
C ALA A 108 -12.99 3.01 -0.77
N ARG A 109 -12.55 2.42 0.33
CA ARG A 109 -13.41 1.72 1.29
C ARG A 109 -13.19 2.31 2.69
N PHE A 110 -14.30 2.67 3.34
CA PHE A 110 -14.32 3.25 4.68
C PHE A 110 -15.14 2.35 5.59
N GLU A 111 -14.52 1.82 6.64
CA GLU A 111 -15.14 0.86 7.55
C GLU A 111 -15.02 1.34 8.99
N PRO A 112 -16.09 1.94 9.53
CA PRO A 112 -16.17 2.23 10.95
C PRO A 112 -16.06 0.94 11.75
N LEU A 113 -15.12 0.89 12.69
CA LEU A 113 -14.92 -0.24 13.59
C LEU A 113 -15.60 0.06 14.91
N ASN A 114 -16.65 -0.71 15.21
CA ASN A 114 -17.27 -0.68 16.52
C ASN A 114 -16.61 -1.74 17.42
N PHE A 115 -15.84 -1.30 18.41
CA PHE A 115 -15.24 -2.19 19.41
C PHE A 115 -16.15 -2.43 20.62
N TYR A 116 -17.24 -1.66 20.75
CA TYR A 116 -18.23 -1.82 21.79
C TYR A 116 -19.38 -2.65 21.22
N GLY A 117 -19.24 -3.98 21.33
CA GLY A 117 -20.34 -4.89 21.05
C GLY A 117 -21.50 -4.58 22.00
N THR A 118 -22.67 -4.26 21.44
CA THR A 118 -23.95 -4.23 22.15
C THR A 118 -24.60 -5.59 22.07
#